data_AF-A0A7Y2L1G0-F1
#
_entry.id   AF-A0A7Y2L1G0-F1
#
_cell.length_a   1.000
_cell.length_b   1.000
_cell.length_c   1.000
_cell.angle_alpha   90.00
_cell.angle_beta   90.00
_cell.angle_gamma   90.00
#
_symmetry.space_group_name_H-M   'P 1'
#
loop_
_entity.id
_entity.type
_entity.pdbx_description
1 polymer ?
#
loop_
_entity_poly.entity_id
_entity_poly.type
_entity_poly.pdbx_seq_one_letter_code
_entity_poly.pdbx_strand_id
1 'polypeptide(L)'
;MNSWLSNISVNLKLTLGFGLVLLLTCVMAIFDWLSLDKMVDRSNWMSDITRLNTAFTNLRVTRLQYMLTDGDETAAQAVQGSIDAFQEQQKKLIDTFKSQENLVLLKEQQAIIGDYERALVTMRKAYVESAEARAAMDRNAKLAQDAIATLLASTLQLPAAEESRFAMYQTVSEVREQFLLSRYQVRAYIAAPTPATEKAASQQLEKTVDSLEKLNPYFATSAA
;
A
#
# COMPACT_ATOMS: atom_id res chain seq x y z
N MET A 1 -19.66 -76.68 -30.43
CA MET A 1 -19.45 -75.49 -29.59
C MET A 1 -20.65 -75.29 -28.68
N ASN A 2 -20.41 -75.33 -27.37
CA ASN A 2 -21.24 -74.87 -26.23
C ASN A 2 -22.62 -75.51 -25.98
N SER A 3 -22.64 -76.82 -25.68
CA SER A 3 -23.79 -77.50 -25.03
C SER A 3 -23.79 -77.40 -23.50
N TRP A 4 -22.76 -76.79 -22.89
CA TRP A 4 -22.57 -76.75 -21.43
C TRP A 4 -23.62 -75.90 -20.69
N LEU A 5 -24.12 -74.83 -21.32
CA LEU A 5 -25.19 -73.99 -20.78
C LEU A 5 -26.59 -74.55 -21.02
N SER A 6 -26.76 -75.63 -21.78
CA SER A 6 -28.10 -76.18 -22.07
C SER A 6 -28.68 -76.96 -20.88
N ASN A 7 -27.83 -77.74 -20.19
CA ASN A 7 -28.23 -78.70 -19.14
C ASN A 7 -28.20 -78.14 -17.70
N ILE A 8 -28.04 -76.83 -17.56
CA ILE A 8 -28.04 -76.13 -16.28
C ILE A 8 -29.48 -75.69 -15.96
N SER A 9 -29.93 -75.90 -14.72
CA SER A 9 -31.33 -75.60 -14.32
C SER A 9 -31.70 -74.16 -14.63
N VAL A 10 -32.95 -73.92 -15.03
CA VAL A 10 -33.47 -72.58 -15.40
C VAL A 10 -33.18 -71.54 -14.29
N ASN A 11 -33.19 -71.98 -13.03
CA ASN A 11 -32.92 -71.13 -11.86
C ASN A 11 -31.46 -70.63 -11.80
N LEU A 12 -30.50 -71.43 -12.26
CA LEU A 12 -29.08 -71.07 -12.29
C LEU A 12 -28.76 -70.10 -13.46
N LYS A 13 -29.45 -70.23 -14.60
CA LYS A 13 -29.34 -69.23 -15.69
C LYS A 13 -29.88 -67.87 -15.26
N LEU A 14 -31.00 -67.88 -14.52
CA LEU A 14 -31.64 -66.67 -14.00
C LEU A 14 -30.76 -65.96 -12.96
N THR A 15 -30.18 -66.71 -12.02
CA THR A 15 -29.27 -66.15 -11.01
C THR A 15 -27.94 -65.70 -11.59
N LEU A 16 -27.39 -66.36 -12.63
CA LEU A 16 -26.21 -65.87 -13.35
C LEU A 16 -26.48 -64.56 -14.08
N GLY A 17 -27.60 -64.46 -14.81
CA GLY A 17 -27.98 -63.23 -15.50
C GLY A 17 -28.26 -62.08 -14.52
N PHE A 18 -29.04 -62.36 -13.47
CA PHE A 18 -29.37 -61.38 -12.43
C PHE A 18 -28.15 -60.96 -11.60
N GLY A 19 -27.28 -61.91 -11.24
CA GLY A 19 -26.05 -61.66 -10.51
C GLY A 19 -25.05 -60.82 -11.30
N LEU A 20 -24.93 -61.05 -12.61
CA LEU A 20 -24.10 -60.22 -13.49
C LEU A 20 -24.62 -58.77 -13.57
N VAL A 21 -25.95 -58.59 -13.67
CA VAL A 21 -26.57 -57.27 -13.65
C VAL A 21 -26.35 -56.56 -12.31
N LEU A 22 -26.47 -57.28 -11.19
CA LEU A 22 -26.18 -56.74 -9.86
C LEU A 22 -24.71 -56.32 -9.71
N LEU A 23 -23.78 -57.13 -10.23
CA LEU A 23 -22.34 -56.83 -10.20
C LEU A 23 -22.02 -55.58 -11.03
N LEU A 24 -22.54 -55.50 -12.25
CA LEU A 24 -22.39 -54.31 -13.10
C LEU A 24 -22.99 -53.06 -12.46
N THR A 25 -24.15 -53.19 -11.80
CA THR A 25 -24.76 -52.11 -11.03
C THR A 25 -23.90 -51.67 -9.86
N CYS A 26 -23.30 -52.60 -9.11
CA CYS A 26 -22.36 -52.29 -8.03
C CYS A 26 -21.12 -51.54 -8.54
N VAL A 27 -20.57 -51.96 -9.68
CA VAL A 27 -19.42 -51.31 -10.30
C VAL A 27 -19.78 -49.89 -10.75
N MET A 28 -20.93 -49.69 -11.39
CA MET A 28 -21.45 -48.36 -11.75
C MET A 28 -21.60 -47.48 -10.50
N ALA A 29 -22.23 -47.99 -9.44
CA ALA A 29 -22.42 -47.23 -8.19
C ALA A 29 -21.09 -46.79 -7.56
N ILE A 30 -20.05 -47.63 -7.61
CA ILE A 30 -18.70 -47.26 -7.14
C ILE A 30 -18.10 -46.16 -8.02
N PHE A 31 -18.22 -46.26 -9.34
CA PHE A 31 -17.71 -45.22 -10.24
C PHE A 31 -18.47 -43.90 -10.12
N ASP A 32 -19.79 -43.96 -9.92
CA ASP A 32 -20.62 -42.78 -9.65
C ASP A 32 -20.20 -42.10 -8.35
N TRP A 33 -19.94 -42.88 -7.29
CA TRP A 33 -19.43 -42.37 -6.02
C TRP A 33 -18.05 -41.70 -6.17
N LEU A 34 -17.10 -42.37 -6.82
CA LEU A 34 -15.76 -41.82 -7.09
C LEU A 34 -15.79 -40.57 -7.98
N SER A 35 -16.77 -40.48 -8.88
CA SER A 35 -16.97 -39.31 -9.75
C SER A 35 -17.49 -38.10 -8.97
N LEU A 36 -18.47 -38.32 -8.07
CA LEU A 36 -19.00 -37.29 -7.19
C LEU A 36 -17.93 -36.76 -6.23
N ASP A 37 -17.11 -37.64 -5.66
CA ASP A 37 -16.02 -37.26 -4.74
C ASP A 37 -15.02 -36.30 -5.42
N LYS A 38 -14.60 -36.63 -6.66
CA LYS A 38 -13.73 -35.76 -7.48
C LYS A 38 -14.38 -34.43 -7.88
N MET A 39 -15.72 -34.39 -7.99
CA MET A 39 -16.44 -33.15 -8.27
C MET A 39 -16.52 -32.26 -7.03
N VAL A 40 -16.73 -32.86 -5.85
CA VAL A 40 -16.70 -32.16 -4.55
C VAL A 40 -15.33 -31.53 -4.31
N ASP A 41 -14.24 -32.26 -4.53
CA ASP A 41 -12.88 -31.72 -4.39
C ASP A 41 -12.64 -30.50 -5.29
N ARG A 42 -13.03 -30.57 -6.56
CA ARG A 42 -12.91 -29.45 -7.49
C ARG A 42 -13.77 -28.25 -7.08
N SER A 43 -14.97 -28.50 -6.55
CA SER A 43 -15.86 -27.46 -6.04
C SER A 43 -15.23 -26.75 -4.82
N ASN A 44 -14.65 -27.51 -3.89
CA ASN A 44 -13.97 -26.97 -2.72
C ASN A 44 -12.76 -26.11 -3.12
N TRP A 45 -11.93 -26.60 -4.04
CA TRP A 45 -10.80 -25.82 -4.57
C TRP A 45 -11.24 -24.53 -5.28
N MET A 46 -12.33 -24.57 -6.04
CA MET A 46 -12.89 -23.35 -6.65
C MET A 46 -13.36 -22.35 -5.59
N SER A 47 -13.97 -22.83 -4.50
CA SER A 47 -14.34 -22.00 -3.35
C SER A 47 -13.11 -21.38 -2.69
N ASP A 48 -12.05 -22.15 -2.48
CA ASP A 48 -10.82 -21.67 -1.84
C ASP A 48 -10.07 -20.64 -2.70
N ILE A 49 -10.06 -20.81 -4.03
CA ILE A 49 -9.55 -19.80 -4.97
C ILE A 49 -10.41 -18.53 -4.93
N THR A 50 -11.73 -18.66 -4.82
CA THR A 50 -12.62 -17.51 -4.65
C THR A 50 -12.31 -16.75 -3.37
N ARG A 51 -12.10 -17.46 -2.25
CA ARG A 51 -11.68 -16.86 -0.97
C ARG A 51 -10.33 -16.15 -1.09
N LEU A 52 -9.36 -16.75 -1.79
CA LEU A 52 -8.07 -16.12 -2.06
C LEU A 52 -8.23 -14.80 -2.84
N ASN A 53 -9.06 -14.79 -3.88
CA ASN A 53 -9.36 -13.58 -4.66
C ASN A 53 -10.06 -12.51 -3.83
N THR A 54 -10.97 -12.90 -2.93
CA THR A 54 -11.60 -11.98 -1.99
C THR A 54 -10.57 -11.38 -1.02
N ALA A 55 -9.67 -12.20 -0.47
CA ALA A 55 -8.60 -11.73 0.41
C ALA A 55 -7.67 -10.74 -0.33
N PHE A 56 -7.32 -11.04 -1.58
CA PHE A 56 -6.52 -10.12 -2.41
C PHE A 56 -7.25 -8.80 -2.70
N THR A 57 -8.54 -8.86 -2.98
CA THR A 57 -9.36 -7.66 -3.17
C THR A 57 -9.41 -6.82 -1.90
N ASN A 58 -9.57 -7.45 -0.73
CA ASN A 58 -9.53 -6.76 0.55
C ASN A 58 -8.16 -6.12 0.82
N LEU A 59 -7.06 -6.80 0.50
CA LEU A 59 -5.71 -6.23 0.54
C LEU A 59 -5.60 -4.97 -0.32
N ARG A 60 -6.10 -5.01 -1.55
CA ARG A 60 -6.09 -3.83 -2.44
C ARG A 60 -6.91 -2.68 -1.89
N VAL A 61 -8.08 -2.96 -1.31
CA VAL A 61 -8.97 -1.95 -0.71
C VAL A 61 -8.32 -1.31 0.52
N THR A 62 -7.82 -2.11 1.45
CA THR A 62 -7.14 -1.61 2.65
C THR A 62 -5.90 -0.79 2.30
N ARG A 63 -5.11 -1.20 1.30
CA ARG A 63 -3.99 -0.38 0.80
C ARG A 63 -4.47 0.99 0.29
N LEU A 64 -5.55 1.04 -0.49
CA LEU A 64 -6.08 2.31 -1.00
C LEU A 64 -6.61 3.19 0.13
N GLN A 65 -7.26 2.61 1.14
CA GLN A 65 -7.68 3.33 2.34
C GLN A 65 -6.48 3.93 3.08
N TYR A 66 -5.40 3.16 3.24
CA TYR A 66 -4.14 3.64 3.81
C TYR A 66 -3.55 4.85 3.05
N MET A 67 -3.62 4.83 1.72
CA MET A 67 -3.21 5.97 0.89
C MET A 67 -4.08 7.20 1.10
N LEU A 68 -5.40 7.02 1.27
CA LEU A 68 -6.36 8.09 1.48
C LEU A 68 -6.26 8.72 2.87
N THR A 69 -5.72 7.99 3.85
CA THR A 69 -5.51 8.45 5.22
C THR A 69 -4.10 9.01 5.45
N ASP A 70 -3.39 9.39 4.38
CA ASP A 70 -2.04 9.96 4.44
C ASP A 70 -1.04 9.14 5.27
N GLY A 71 -1.20 7.82 5.26
CA GLY A 71 -0.28 6.93 5.97
C GLY A 71 -0.61 6.67 7.45
N ASP A 72 -1.86 6.91 7.89
CA ASP A 72 -2.33 6.58 9.24
C ASP A 72 -1.96 5.16 9.71
N GLU A 73 -1.55 5.03 10.97
CA GLU A 73 -1.05 3.77 11.54
C GLU A 73 -2.18 2.74 11.75
N THR A 74 -3.41 3.17 12.03
CA THR A 74 -4.56 2.24 12.14
C THR A 74 -4.86 1.63 10.79
N ALA A 75 -4.87 2.45 9.73
CA ALA A 75 -5.00 1.97 8.37
C ALA A 75 -3.81 1.07 7.99
N ALA A 76 -2.58 1.38 8.41
CA ALA A 76 -1.41 0.54 8.17
C ALA A 76 -1.56 -0.86 8.78
N GLN A 77 -2.07 -0.95 10.02
CA GLN A 77 -2.36 -2.22 10.68
C GLN A 77 -3.44 -3.01 9.94
N ALA A 78 -4.47 -2.34 9.41
CA ALA A 78 -5.49 -2.98 8.59
C ALA A 78 -4.92 -3.57 7.30
N VAL A 79 -3.94 -2.91 6.67
CA VAL A 79 -3.21 -3.47 5.51
C VAL A 79 -2.39 -4.68 5.92
N GLN A 80 -1.68 -4.63 7.05
CA GLN A 80 -0.91 -5.80 7.51
C GLN A 80 -1.82 -7.00 7.76
N GLY A 81 -2.95 -6.80 8.45
CA GLY A 81 -3.91 -7.86 8.70
C GLY A 81 -4.50 -8.47 7.42
N SER A 82 -4.66 -7.68 6.35
CA SER A 82 -5.14 -8.19 5.06
C SER A 82 -4.05 -8.94 4.28
N ILE A 83 -2.76 -8.59 4.44
CA ILE A 83 -1.62 -9.39 3.96
C ILE A 83 -1.62 -10.74 4.67
N ASP A 84 -1.67 -10.73 6.00
CA ASP A 84 -1.59 -11.95 6.81
C ASP A 84 -2.73 -12.92 6.44
N ALA A 85 -3.96 -12.41 6.31
CA ALA A 85 -5.12 -13.18 5.88
C ALA A 85 -4.97 -13.76 4.47
N PHE A 86 -4.40 -12.99 3.52
CA PHE A 86 -4.12 -13.48 2.19
C PHE A 86 -3.07 -14.60 2.20
N GLN A 87 -1.96 -14.40 2.92
CA GLN A 87 -0.87 -15.37 3.03
C GLN A 87 -1.35 -16.66 3.70
N GLU A 88 -2.21 -16.56 4.72
CA GLU A 88 -2.83 -17.73 5.36
C GLU A 88 -3.68 -18.54 4.38
N GLN A 89 -4.53 -17.87 3.59
CA GLN A 89 -5.36 -18.54 2.58
C GLN A 89 -4.50 -19.15 1.45
N GLN A 90 -3.45 -18.45 1.02
CA GLN A 90 -2.52 -18.97 0.02
C GLN A 90 -1.78 -20.21 0.52
N LYS A 91 -1.34 -20.21 1.78
CA LYS A 91 -0.69 -21.36 2.40
C LYS A 91 -1.63 -22.57 2.45
N LYS A 92 -2.88 -22.36 2.89
CA LYS A 92 -3.91 -23.42 2.87
C LYS A 92 -4.10 -24.03 1.48
N LEU A 93 -4.11 -23.20 0.44
CA LEU A 93 -4.21 -23.66 -0.94
C LEU A 93 -2.99 -24.48 -1.39
N ILE A 94 -1.78 -24.02 -1.07
CA ILE A 94 -0.53 -24.75 -1.37
C ILE A 94 -0.51 -26.13 -0.70
N ASP A 95 -1.01 -26.23 0.54
CA ASP A 95 -1.01 -27.47 1.31
C ASP A 95 -2.10 -28.48 0.85
N THR A 96 -3.17 -28.00 0.21
CA THR A 96 -4.36 -28.82 -0.14
C THR A 96 -4.45 -29.20 -1.61
N PHE A 97 -3.92 -28.37 -2.53
CA PHE A 97 -3.98 -28.62 -3.96
C PHE A 97 -3.14 -29.83 -4.37
N LYS A 98 -3.69 -30.66 -5.28
CA LYS A 98 -3.01 -31.87 -5.77
C LYS A 98 -2.34 -31.71 -7.13
N SER A 99 -2.78 -30.73 -7.93
CA SER A 99 -2.22 -30.49 -9.26
C SER A 99 -0.86 -29.79 -9.16
N GLN A 100 0.19 -30.44 -9.67
CA GLN A 100 1.54 -29.89 -9.67
C GLN A 100 1.62 -28.56 -10.45
N GLU A 101 0.89 -28.43 -11.55
CA GLU A 101 0.82 -27.21 -12.35
C GLU A 101 0.26 -26.04 -11.53
N ASN A 102 -0.84 -26.26 -10.81
CA ASN A 102 -1.43 -25.23 -9.96
C ASN A 102 -0.53 -24.88 -8.76
N LEU A 103 0.20 -25.85 -8.21
CA LEU A 103 1.16 -25.60 -7.13
C LEU A 103 2.33 -24.72 -7.59
N VAL A 104 2.78 -24.85 -8.84
CA VAL A 104 3.80 -23.95 -9.42
C VAL A 104 3.25 -22.52 -9.46
N LEU A 105 2.04 -22.31 -10.00
CA LEU A 105 1.41 -21.00 -10.07
C LEU A 105 1.20 -20.36 -8.68
N LEU A 106 0.77 -21.15 -7.68
CA LEU A 106 0.60 -20.65 -6.31
C LEU A 106 1.93 -20.24 -5.67
N LYS A 107 3.03 -20.96 -5.95
CA LYS A 107 4.38 -20.60 -5.47
C LYS A 107 4.93 -19.36 -6.16
N GLU A 108 4.69 -19.20 -7.46
CA GLU A 108 5.02 -17.96 -8.18
C GLU A 108 4.27 -16.77 -7.58
N GLN A 109 2.98 -16.92 -7.31
CA GLN A 109 2.17 -15.90 -6.65
C GLN A 109 2.69 -15.58 -5.24
N GLN A 110 3.16 -16.58 -4.49
CA GLN A 110 3.75 -16.38 -3.16
C GLN A 110 4.99 -15.47 -3.22
N ALA A 111 5.86 -15.66 -4.22
CA ALA A 111 7.02 -14.79 -4.42
C ALA A 111 6.59 -13.34 -4.72
N ILE A 112 5.61 -13.15 -5.61
CA ILE A 112 5.07 -11.82 -5.96
C ILE A 112 4.50 -11.11 -4.72
N ILE A 113 3.84 -11.84 -3.83
CA ILE A 113 3.28 -11.26 -2.60
C ILE A 113 4.36 -10.89 -1.59
N GLY A 114 5.45 -11.66 -1.52
CA GLY A 114 6.63 -11.26 -0.75
C GLY A 114 7.23 -9.95 -1.27
N ASP A 115 7.27 -9.74 -2.60
CA ASP A 115 7.73 -8.49 -3.20
C ASP A 115 6.77 -7.33 -2.88
N TYR A 116 5.46 -7.60 -2.95
CA TYR A 116 4.41 -6.66 -2.60
C TYR A 116 4.53 -6.18 -1.14
N GLU A 117 4.78 -7.09 -0.21
CA GLU A 117 4.96 -6.77 1.21
C GLU A 117 6.18 -5.86 1.43
N ARG A 118 7.31 -6.14 0.77
CA ARG A 118 8.51 -5.27 0.86
C ARG A 118 8.26 -3.88 0.26
N ALA A 119 7.51 -3.80 -0.83
CA ALA A 119 7.09 -2.53 -1.40
C ALA A 119 6.18 -1.75 -0.44
N LEU A 120 5.28 -2.43 0.28
CA LEU A 120 4.43 -1.80 1.28
C LEU A 120 5.22 -1.29 2.49
N VAL A 121 6.20 -2.04 2.99
CA VAL A 121 7.10 -1.58 4.06
C VAL A 121 7.84 -0.30 3.63
N THR A 122 8.32 -0.27 2.38
CA THR A 122 8.96 0.93 1.81
C THR A 122 8.00 2.12 1.76
N MET A 123 6.76 1.88 1.30
CA MET A 123 5.70 2.88 1.27
C MET A 123 5.37 3.41 2.67
N ARG A 124 5.22 2.54 3.67
CA ARG A 124 4.97 2.93 5.07
C ARG A 124 6.08 3.81 5.62
N LYS A 125 7.33 3.40 5.41
CA LYS A 125 8.51 4.19 5.81
C LYS A 125 8.49 5.59 5.20
N ALA A 126 8.17 5.70 3.90
CA ALA A 126 8.09 6.99 3.22
C ALA A 126 6.99 7.91 3.80
N TYR A 127 5.84 7.37 4.24
CA TYR A 127 4.81 8.15 4.92
C TYR A 127 5.30 8.69 6.27
N VAL A 128 5.98 7.85 7.07
CA VAL A 128 6.56 8.25 8.36
C VAL A 128 7.60 9.35 8.16
N GLU A 129 8.54 9.17 7.25
CA GLU A 129 9.59 10.16 6.94
C GLU A 129 8.98 11.47 6.41
N SER A 130 7.93 11.40 5.59
CA SER A 130 7.19 12.58 5.11
C SER A 130 6.50 13.31 6.27
N ALA A 131 5.86 12.61 7.20
CA ALA A 131 5.23 13.20 8.37
C ALA A 131 6.25 13.89 9.29
N GLU A 132 7.40 13.25 9.53
CA GLU A 132 8.51 13.83 10.30
C GLU A 132 9.09 15.07 9.62
N ALA A 133 9.28 15.04 8.30
CA ALA A 133 9.74 16.18 7.52
C ALA A 133 8.76 17.36 7.60
N ARG A 134 7.44 17.11 7.46
CA ARG A 134 6.41 18.15 7.62
C ARG A 134 6.44 18.75 9.03
N ALA A 135 6.56 17.94 10.07
CA ALA A 135 6.68 18.42 11.45
C ALA A 135 7.95 19.26 11.66
N ALA A 136 9.08 18.88 11.05
CA ALA A 136 10.30 19.68 11.07
C ALA A 136 10.15 21.00 10.32
N MET A 137 9.49 21.01 9.16
CA MET A 137 9.17 22.22 8.40
C MET A 137 8.32 23.17 9.23
N ASP A 138 7.29 22.69 9.94
CA ASP A 138 6.45 23.54 10.80
C ASP A 138 7.22 24.13 11.99
N ARG A 139 8.07 23.35 12.65
CA ARG A 139 8.96 23.86 13.72
C ARG A 139 9.90 24.93 13.21
N ASN A 140 10.60 24.66 12.10
CA ASN A 140 11.54 25.61 11.50
C ASN A 140 10.83 26.88 10.99
N ALA A 141 9.62 26.72 10.44
CA ALA A 141 8.82 27.85 10.00
C ALA A 141 8.42 28.74 11.19
N LYS A 142 8.10 28.15 12.34
CA LYS A 142 7.83 28.92 13.56
C LYS A 142 9.07 29.69 14.02
N LEU A 143 10.24 29.04 14.08
CA LEU A 143 11.49 29.70 14.46
C LEU A 143 11.84 30.87 13.52
N ALA A 144 11.72 30.66 12.21
CA ALA A 144 11.97 31.70 11.22
C ALA A 144 10.98 32.87 11.36
N GLN A 145 9.70 32.58 11.58
CA GLN A 145 8.68 33.61 11.79
C GLN A 145 8.95 34.43 13.05
N ASP A 146 9.33 33.78 14.15
CA ASP A 146 9.66 34.45 15.40
C ASP A 146 10.93 35.33 15.22
N ALA A 147 11.96 34.83 14.53
CA ALA A 147 13.17 35.60 14.22
C ALA A 147 12.89 36.83 13.33
N ILE A 148 12.08 36.68 12.28
CA ILE A 148 11.66 37.78 11.41
C ILE A 148 10.86 38.83 12.22
N ALA A 149 9.99 38.40 13.13
CA ALA A 149 9.25 39.31 13.99
C ALA A 149 10.18 40.10 14.93
N THR A 150 11.20 39.46 15.49
CA THR A 150 12.24 40.13 16.27
C THR A 150 12.99 41.17 15.45
N LEU A 151 13.44 40.83 14.22
CA LEU A 151 14.13 41.78 13.35
C LEU A 151 13.25 43.01 13.01
N LEU A 152 11.97 42.79 12.72
CA LEU A 152 11.02 43.90 12.49
C LEU A 152 10.88 44.78 13.73
N ALA A 153 10.72 44.18 14.92
CA ALA A 153 10.60 44.92 16.17
C ALA A 153 11.85 45.74 16.47
N SER A 154 13.05 45.15 16.34
CA SER A 154 14.33 45.84 16.51
C SER A 154 14.49 47.00 15.53
N THR A 155 14.05 46.83 14.27
CA THR A 155 14.04 47.91 13.28
C THR A 155 13.15 49.08 13.69
N LEU A 156 11.98 48.80 14.26
CA LEU A 156 11.05 49.84 14.68
C LEU A 156 11.49 50.57 15.95
N GLN A 157 12.39 49.97 16.75
CA GLN A 157 12.99 50.58 17.93
C GLN A 157 14.12 51.58 17.59
N LEU A 158 14.69 51.52 16.38
CA LEU A 158 15.68 52.51 15.94
C LEU A 158 15.08 53.93 15.91
N PRO A 159 15.86 54.98 16.18
CA PRO A 159 15.39 56.37 16.07
C PRO A 159 14.78 56.65 14.69
N ALA A 160 13.75 57.49 14.62
CA ALA A 160 13.11 57.83 13.34
C ALA A 160 14.05 58.61 12.40
N ALA A 161 15.07 59.27 12.94
CA ALA A 161 16.09 59.99 12.19
C ALA A 161 17.21 59.08 11.65
N GLU A 162 17.22 57.80 12.01
CA GLU A 162 18.21 56.84 11.53
C GLU A 162 17.97 56.57 10.03
N GLU A 163 18.92 56.98 9.17
CA GLU A 163 18.80 56.90 7.71
C GLU A 163 18.59 55.45 7.22
N SER A 164 19.20 54.48 7.90
CA SER A 164 19.12 53.05 7.58
C SER A 164 17.78 52.41 7.98
N ARG A 165 16.99 53.03 8.87
CA ARG A 165 15.77 52.41 9.44
C ARG A 165 14.74 52.02 8.39
N PHE A 166 14.49 52.90 7.42
CA PHE A 166 13.50 52.64 6.37
C PHE A 166 13.97 51.51 5.44
N ALA A 167 15.22 51.56 5.00
CA ALA A 167 15.80 50.53 4.14
C ALA A 167 15.83 49.16 4.84
N MET A 168 16.23 49.11 6.12
CA MET A 168 16.20 47.91 6.94
C MET A 168 14.77 47.35 7.08
N TYR A 169 13.77 48.21 7.33
CA TYR A 169 12.38 47.79 7.43
C TYR A 169 11.85 47.19 6.12
N GLN A 170 12.20 47.81 5.00
CA GLN A 170 11.85 47.31 3.66
C GLN A 170 12.48 45.94 3.41
N THR A 171 13.76 45.75 3.70
CA THR A 171 14.44 44.47 3.51
C THR A 171 13.88 43.37 4.40
N VAL A 172 13.64 43.62 5.69
CA VAL A 172 13.04 42.61 6.59
C VAL A 172 11.60 42.27 6.14
N SER A 173 10.85 43.26 5.63
CA SER A 173 9.52 43.03 5.06
C SER A 173 9.55 42.17 3.80
N GLU A 174 10.53 42.38 2.91
CA GLU A 174 10.75 41.56 1.72
C GLU A 174 11.07 40.11 2.11
N VAL A 175 11.97 39.90 3.07
CA VAL A 175 12.29 38.56 3.60
C VAL A 175 11.05 37.87 4.16
N ARG A 176 10.23 38.59 4.93
CA ARG A 176 8.97 38.07 5.46
C ARG A 176 8.03 37.63 4.33
N GLU A 177 7.89 38.43 3.28
CA GLU A 177 7.06 38.11 2.12
C GLU A 177 7.57 36.86 1.40
N GLN A 178 8.87 36.80 1.07
CA GLN A 178 9.45 35.64 0.40
C GLN A 178 9.28 34.35 1.23
N PHE A 179 9.46 34.45 2.54
CA PHE A 179 9.24 33.33 3.46
C PHE A 179 7.79 32.85 3.47
N LEU A 180 6.81 33.76 3.51
CA LEU A 180 5.38 33.40 3.43
C LEU A 180 5.03 32.77 2.07
N LEU A 181 5.59 33.27 0.97
CA LEU A 181 5.43 32.70 -0.36
C LEU A 181 6.04 31.29 -0.45
N SER A 182 7.21 31.08 0.17
CA SER A 182 7.84 29.75 0.24
C SER A 182 6.97 28.75 0.99
N ARG A 183 6.42 29.13 2.16
CA ARG A 183 5.45 28.28 2.88
C ARG A 183 4.22 27.96 2.03
N TYR A 184 3.73 28.93 1.25
CA TYR A 184 2.60 28.72 0.35
C TYR A 184 2.92 27.69 -0.74
N GLN A 185 4.07 27.83 -1.42
CA GLN A 185 4.49 26.91 -2.48
C GLN A 185 4.78 25.50 -1.95
N VAL A 186 5.43 25.39 -0.79
CA VAL A 186 5.68 24.09 -0.14
C VAL A 186 4.36 23.40 0.24
N ARG A 187 3.36 24.13 0.76
CA ARG A 187 2.03 23.57 1.03
C ARG A 187 1.31 23.14 -0.24
N ALA A 188 1.46 23.88 -1.33
CA ALA A 188 0.92 23.49 -2.64
C ALA A 188 1.57 22.18 -3.15
N TYR A 189 2.89 22.02 -2.99
CA TYR A 189 3.59 20.77 -3.29
C TYR A 189 3.13 19.61 -2.42
N ILE A 190 2.97 19.81 -1.11
CA ILE A 190 2.47 18.78 -0.19
C ILE A 190 1.06 18.31 -0.58
N ALA A 191 0.19 19.23 -0.99
CA ALA A 191 -1.18 18.92 -1.40
C ALA A 191 -1.23 18.23 -2.79
N ALA A 192 -0.32 18.57 -3.69
CA ALA A 192 -0.24 18.02 -5.03
C ALA A 192 1.23 17.82 -5.45
N PRO A 193 1.83 16.64 -5.17
CA PRO A 193 3.24 16.39 -5.43
C PRO A 193 3.49 16.10 -6.92
N THR A 194 3.78 17.15 -7.68
CA THR A 194 4.08 17.08 -9.11
C THR A 194 5.44 17.73 -9.38
N PRO A 195 6.12 17.41 -10.50
CA PRO A 195 7.38 18.06 -10.84
C PRO A 195 7.26 19.60 -10.93
N ALA A 196 6.09 20.11 -11.32
CA ALA A 196 5.84 21.55 -11.42
C ALA A 196 5.75 22.22 -10.04
N THR A 197 5.00 21.62 -9.10
CA THR A 197 4.85 22.14 -7.74
C THR A 197 6.14 21.98 -6.93
N GLU A 198 6.89 20.90 -7.12
CA GLU A 198 8.22 20.69 -6.54
C GLU A 198 9.21 21.77 -7.00
N LYS A 199 9.25 22.03 -8.31
CA LYS A 199 10.09 23.08 -8.89
C LYS A 199 9.70 24.47 -8.38
N ALA A 200 8.40 24.77 -8.31
CA ALA A 200 7.91 26.06 -7.80
C ALA A 200 8.28 26.28 -6.32
N ALA A 201 8.14 25.24 -5.48
CA ALA A 201 8.55 25.28 -4.09
C ALA A 201 10.06 25.49 -3.94
N SER A 202 10.86 24.75 -4.69
CA SER A 202 12.33 24.83 -4.65
C SER A 202 12.83 26.21 -5.10
N GLN A 203 12.33 26.73 -6.22
CA GLN A 203 12.69 28.07 -6.70
C GLN A 203 12.28 29.19 -5.73
N GLN A 204 11.15 29.04 -5.05
CA GLN A 204 10.72 30.03 -4.07
C GLN A 204 11.53 29.94 -2.76
N LEU A 205 11.98 28.74 -2.37
CA LEU A 205 12.94 28.57 -1.28
C LEU A 205 14.28 29.24 -1.60
N GLU A 206 14.81 29.05 -2.82
CA GLU A 206 16.04 29.74 -3.29
C GLU A 206 15.89 31.26 -3.19
N LYS A 207 14.83 31.84 -3.75
CA LYS A 207 14.55 33.28 -3.63
C LYS A 207 14.47 33.77 -2.18
N THR A 208 13.92 32.94 -1.29
CA THR A 208 13.84 33.28 0.13
C THR A 208 15.23 33.31 0.75
N VAL A 209 16.08 32.32 0.45
CA VAL A 209 17.47 32.28 0.91
C VAL A 209 18.26 33.48 0.36
N ASP A 210 18.14 33.78 -0.93
CA ASP A 210 18.80 34.94 -1.56
C ASP A 210 18.35 36.26 -0.92
N SER A 211 17.08 36.36 -0.52
CA SER A 211 16.57 37.56 0.18
C SER A 211 17.20 37.75 1.56
N LEU A 212 17.66 36.69 2.22
CA LEU A 212 18.36 36.78 3.51
C LEU A 212 19.72 37.45 3.36
N GLU A 213 20.43 37.28 2.23
CA GLU A 213 21.72 37.92 2.00
C GLU A 213 21.62 39.45 2.01
N LYS A 214 20.46 39.99 1.60
CA LYS A 214 20.18 41.43 1.64
C LYS A 214 20.13 42.00 3.06
N LEU A 215 19.99 41.15 4.08
CA LEU A 215 20.04 41.56 5.50
C LEU A 215 21.47 41.78 6.00
N ASN A 216 22.48 41.20 5.34
CA ASN A 216 23.87 41.27 5.79
C ASN A 216 24.38 42.69 6.06
N PRO A 217 24.15 43.70 5.20
CA PRO A 217 24.63 45.07 5.45
C PRO A 217 24.09 45.70 6.74
N TYR A 218 22.95 45.23 7.25
CA TYR A 218 22.28 45.80 8.42
C TYR A 218 22.58 45.04 9.71
N PHE A 219 22.92 43.75 9.62
CA PHE A 219 23.04 42.85 10.78
C PHE A 219 24.36 42.08 10.86
N ALA A 220 25.27 42.21 9.88
CA ALA A 220 26.57 41.51 9.89
C ALA A 220 27.58 42.04 10.93
N THR A 221 27.17 42.88 11.89
CA THR A 221 28.07 43.40 12.93
C THR A 221 27.55 43.07 14.34
N SER A 222 27.81 41.85 14.79
CA SER A 222 28.03 41.50 16.21
C SER A 222 28.64 40.10 16.31
N ALA A 223 29.87 39.98 15.81
CA ALA A 223 30.81 38.93 16.19
C ALA A 223 32.19 39.60 16.35
N ALA A 224 32.33 40.38 17.42
CA ALA A 224 33.60 40.86 17.95
C ALA A 224 33.49 40.85 19.48
#